data_AF-A0A699ZJA4-F1
#
_entry.id   AF-A0A699ZJA4-F1
#
_cell.length_a   1.000
_cell.length_b   1.000
_cell.length_c   1.000
_cell.angle_alpha   90.00
_cell.angle_beta   90.00
_cell.angle_gamma   90.00
#
_symmetry.space_group_name_H-M   'P 1'
#
loop_
_entity.id
_entity.type
_entity.pdbx_description
1 polymer ?
#
loop_
_entity_poly.entity_id
_entity_poly.type
_entity_poly.pdbx_seq_one_letter_code
_entity_poly.pdbx_strand_id
1 'polypeptide(L)'
;MRCPRGSKLTLYHCSQHEIFALFGDCSRWDGMVEKLLLYQDTVHEVFDGGSSFGLKDILTIKNEKRVMNFFHTARLDGLVQRAEIEGHKVIELFEGRDDRLVYRSATYQTDMPDAAEGAAEE
;
A
#
# COMPACT_ATOMS: atom_id res chain seq x y z
N MET A 1 4.84 -11.81 -23.21
CA MET A 1 3.81 -12.88 -23.09
C MET A 1 2.53 -12.20 -22.62
N ARG A 2 1.56 -11.90 -23.52
CA ARG A 2 0.33 -11.17 -23.18
C ARG A 2 -0.70 -12.16 -22.64
N CYS A 3 -1.09 -12.03 -21.37
CA CYS A 3 -2.10 -12.90 -20.78
C CYS A 3 -3.49 -12.44 -21.27
N PRO A 4 -4.33 -13.31 -21.88
CA PRO A 4 -5.63 -12.92 -22.43
C PRO A 4 -6.62 -12.36 -21.40
N ARG A 5 -6.44 -12.65 -20.11
CA ARG A 5 -7.31 -12.22 -19.01
C ARG A 5 -6.81 -10.96 -18.29
N GLY A 6 -5.69 -10.38 -18.75
CA GLY A 6 -5.08 -9.21 -18.10
C GLY A 6 -4.49 -9.47 -16.71
N SER A 7 -4.37 -10.73 -16.28
CA SER A 7 -3.76 -11.11 -15.02
C SER A 7 -3.13 -12.49 -15.09
N LYS A 8 -2.06 -12.70 -14.31
CA LYS A 8 -1.36 -13.99 -14.16
C LYS A 8 -1.04 -14.22 -12.69
N LEU A 9 -1.56 -15.30 -12.13
CA LEU A 9 -1.21 -15.78 -10.79
C LEU A 9 -0.14 -16.88 -10.90
N THR A 10 0.91 -16.76 -10.09
CA THR A 10 1.95 -17.78 -9.91
C THR A 10 2.05 -18.13 -8.43
N LEU A 11 1.86 -19.40 -8.09
CA LEU A 11 1.98 -19.90 -6.73
C LEU A 11 3.38 -20.49 -6.53
N TYR A 12 4.08 -19.98 -5.52
CA TYR A 12 5.37 -20.50 -5.07
C TYR A 12 5.20 -21.21 -3.74
N HIS A 13 6.28 -21.86 -3.29
CA HIS A 13 6.31 -22.56 -2.01
C HIS A 13 6.00 -21.65 -0.81
N CYS A 14 6.48 -20.39 -0.86
CA CYS A 14 6.37 -19.44 0.26
C CYS A 14 5.64 -18.14 -0.10
N SER A 15 5.11 -18.02 -1.32
CA SER A 15 4.49 -16.78 -1.79
C SER A 15 3.48 -17.01 -2.91
N GLN A 16 2.60 -16.03 -3.09
CA GLN A 16 1.71 -15.92 -4.25
C GLN A 16 2.02 -14.62 -4.96
N HIS A 17 2.22 -14.69 -6.27
CA HIS A 17 2.58 -13.55 -7.10
C HIS A 17 1.54 -13.38 -8.20
N GLU A 18 0.82 -12.27 -8.12
CA GLU A 18 -0.13 -11.82 -9.13
C GLU A 18 0.48 -10.68 -9.94
N ILE A 19 0.47 -10.83 -11.27
CA ILE A 19 0.91 -9.81 -12.21
C ILE A 19 -0.30 -9.39 -13.04
N PHE A 20 -0.53 -8.10 -13.14
CA PHE A 20 -1.64 -7.52 -13.91
C PHE A 20 -1.15 -6.87 -15.22
N ALA A 21 -2.06 -6.68 -16.16
CA ALA A 21 -1.77 -5.99 -17.39
C ALA A 21 -1.49 -4.51 -17.11
N LEU A 22 -0.33 -4.06 -17.57
CA LEU A 22 0.10 -2.67 -17.45
C LEU A 22 -0.70 -1.71 -18.35
N PHE A 23 -1.11 -2.16 -19.53
CA PHE A 23 -1.79 -1.33 -20.54
C PHE A 23 -2.90 -2.10 -21.26
N GLY A 24 -3.84 -1.34 -21.85
CA GLY A 24 -4.94 -1.85 -22.68
C GLY A 24 -6.22 -2.11 -21.88
N ASP A 25 -7.27 -2.61 -22.53
CA ASP A 25 -8.62 -2.75 -21.94
C ASP A 25 -8.68 -3.67 -20.71
N CYS A 26 -7.64 -4.48 -20.49
CA CYS A 26 -7.54 -5.37 -19.34
C CYS A 26 -6.68 -4.79 -18.20
N SER A 27 -6.19 -3.56 -18.31
CA SER A 27 -5.50 -2.89 -17.19
C SER A 27 -6.49 -2.64 -16.06
N ARG A 28 -6.04 -2.80 -14.82
CA ARG A 28 -6.89 -2.50 -13.67
C ARG A 28 -7.13 -1.00 -13.56
N TRP A 29 -8.33 -0.63 -13.13
CA TRP A 29 -8.73 0.77 -12.96
C TRP A 29 -7.92 1.51 -11.87
N ASP A 30 -7.37 0.76 -10.91
CA ASP A 30 -6.56 1.27 -9.80
C ASP A 30 -5.07 1.45 -10.17
N GLY A 31 -4.66 0.99 -11.36
CA GLY A 31 -3.28 1.02 -11.81
C GLY A 31 -2.34 0.05 -11.09
N MET A 32 -2.87 -0.94 -10.35
CA MET A 32 -2.05 -1.98 -9.72
C MET A 32 -1.50 -2.94 -10.78
N VAL A 33 -0.19 -3.16 -10.77
CA VAL A 33 0.53 -3.96 -11.77
C VAL A 33 1.07 -5.26 -11.19
N GLU A 34 1.30 -5.29 -9.88
CA GLU A 34 1.86 -6.45 -9.19
C GLU A 34 1.30 -6.53 -7.77
N LYS A 35 1.02 -7.75 -7.32
CA LYS A 35 0.74 -8.07 -5.93
C LYS A 35 1.49 -9.32 -5.52
N LEU A 36 2.35 -9.19 -4.51
CA LEU A 36 3.11 -10.28 -3.92
C LEU A 36 2.64 -10.50 -2.48
N LEU A 37 2.07 -11.67 -2.23
CA LEU A 37 1.69 -12.15 -0.91
C LEU A 37 2.78 -13.10 -0.42
N LEU A 38 3.48 -12.73 0.65
CA LEU A 38 4.32 -13.65 1.40
C LEU A 38 3.45 -14.31 2.47
N TYR A 39 3.52 -15.63 2.62
CA TYR A 39 2.67 -16.36 3.58
C TYR A 39 2.90 -15.99 5.06
N GLN A 40 3.86 -15.11 5.35
CA GLN A 40 4.07 -14.46 6.64
C GLN A 40 3.26 -13.17 6.79
N ASP A 41 2.03 -13.14 6.23
CA ASP A 41 1.11 -12.00 6.28
C ASP A 41 1.68 -10.65 5.76
N THR A 42 2.69 -10.71 4.89
CA THR A 42 3.26 -9.52 4.24
C THR A 42 2.74 -9.41 2.82
N VAL A 43 2.19 -8.25 2.48
CA VAL A 43 1.66 -7.94 1.15
C VAL A 43 2.45 -6.78 0.56
N HIS A 44 2.96 -6.96 -0.64
CA HIS A 44 3.60 -5.91 -1.41
C HIS A 44 2.80 -5.67 -2.70
N GLU A 45 2.24 -4.48 -2.85
CA GLU A 45 1.42 -4.07 -3.99
C GLU A 45 2.15 -2.97 -4.75
N VAL A 46 2.38 -3.15 -6.05
CA VAL A 46 3.08 -2.20 -6.91
C VAL A 46 2.12 -1.59 -7.91
N PHE A 47 2.27 -0.31 -8.16
CA PHE A 47 1.40 0.49 -9.01
C PHE A 47 2.18 1.15 -10.15
N ASP A 48 1.49 1.38 -11.26
CA ASP A 48 2.05 2.14 -12.38
C ASP A 48 2.14 3.64 -12.06
N GLY A 49 3.04 4.34 -12.75
CA GLY A 49 3.24 5.79 -12.62
C GLY A 49 2.02 6.64 -13.01
N GLY A 50 1.06 6.05 -13.74
CA GLY A 50 -0.24 6.65 -14.04
C GLY A 50 -1.35 6.36 -13.02
N SER A 51 -1.04 5.76 -11.87
CA SER A 51 -2.06 5.43 -10.87
C SER A 51 -2.80 6.68 -10.37
N SER A 52 -4.10 6.55 -10.13
CA SER A 52 -4.99 7.67 -9.75
C SER A 52 -4.58 8.38 -8.46
N PHE A 53 -3.80 7.73 -7.60
CA PHE A 53 -3.36 8.26 -6.32
C PHE A 53 -1.87 8.66 -6.29
N GLY A 54 -1.16 8.50 -7.41
CA GLY A 54 0.30 8.69 -7.48
C GLY A 54 1.06 7.72 -6.59
N LEU A 55 0.48 6.56 -6.30
CA LEU A 55 1.11 5.49 -5.52
C LEU A 55 2.14 4.79 -6.39
N LYS A 56 3.26 4.45 -5.76
CA LYS A 56 4.33 3.63 -6.34
C LYS A 56 4.22 2.20 -5.85
N ASP A 57 4.19 2.05 -4.52
CA ASP A 57 4.06 0.76 -3.88
C ASP A 57 3.47 0.89 -2.47
N ILE A 58 2.86 -0.20 -2.00
CA ILE A 58 2.36 -0.36 -0.65
C ILE A 58 2.95 -1.65 -0.07
N LEU A 59 3.65 -1.53 1.06
CA LEU A 59 4.06 -2.66 1.87
C LEU A 59 3.18 -2.73 3.11
N THR A 60 2.36 -3.77 3.22
CA THR A 60 1.51 -4.05 4.38
C THR A 60 2.04 -5.27 5.11
N ILE A 61 2.34 -5.10 6.40
CA ILE A 61 2.58 -6.21 7.34
C ILE A 61 1.39 -6.21 8.29
N LYS A 62 0.61 -7.28 8.24
CA LYS A 62 -0.64 -7.42 9.00
C LYS A 62 -0.39 -7.20 10.49
N ASN A 63 -1.26 -6.41 11.14
CA ASN A 63 -1.24 -6.11 12.57
C ASN A 63 0.02 -5.36 13.05
N GLU A 64 0.82 -4.78 12.14
CA GLU A 64 2.06 -4.10 12.49
C GLU A 64 2.18 -2.75 11.79
N LYS A 65 2.28 -2.74 10.47
CA LYS A 65 2.53 -1.50 9.73
C LYS A 65 2.08 -1.54 8.28
N ARG A 66 1.77 -0.36 7.75
CA ARG A 66 1.55 -0.11 6.33
C ARG A 66 2.40 1.05 5.85
N VAL A 67 3.27 0.81 4.88
CA VAL A 67 4.14 1.82 4.26
C VAL A 67 3.65 2.07 2.85
N MET A 68 3.26 3.31 2.56
CA MET A 68 2.84 3.78 1.24
C MET A 68 3.93 4.68 0.67
N ASN A 69 4.47 4.32 -0.48
CA ASN A 69 5.44 5.12 -1.21
C ASN A 69 4.76 5.78 -2.42
N PHE A 70 5.07 7.04 -2.68
CA PHE A 70 4.43 7.85 -3.70
C PHE A 70 5.43 8.32 -4.75
N PHE A 71 4.96 8.50 -5.98
CA PHE A 71 5.66 9.29 -6.98
C PHE A 71 5.52 10.76 -6.61
N HIS A 72 6.56 11.38 -6.06
CA HIS A 72 6.51 12.76 -5.59
C HIS A 72 6.08 13.75 -6.70
N THR A 73 6.43 13.47 -7.96
CA THR A 73 6.05 14.29 -9.13
C THR A 73 4.57 14.21 -9.48
N ALA A 74 3.87 13.15 -9.05
CA ALA A 74 2.46 12.95 -9.30
C ALA A 74 1.56 13.63 -8.27
N ARG A 75 2.13 14.20 -7.19
CA ARG A 75 1.39 14.83 -6.11
C ARG A 75 1.81 16.29 -5.91
N LEU A 76 0.84 17.15 -5.65
CA LEU A 76 1.08 18.58 -5.36
C LEU A 76 1.46 18.84 -3.89
N ASP A 77 1.23 17.88 -3.00
CA ASP A 77 1.51 18.01 -1.57
C ASP A 77 2.98 17.75 -1.19
N GLY A 78 3.77 17.22 -2.13
CA GLY A 78 5.17 16.82 -1.92
C GLY A 78 5.31 15.57 -1.05
N LEU A 79 4.23 14.82 -0.78
CA LEU A 79 4.30 13.61 0.04
C LEU A 79 5.00 12.50 -0.74
N VAL A 80 6.08 11.96 -0.18
CA VAL A 80 6.89 10.89 -0.78
C VAL A 80 6.61 9.55 -0.12
N GLN A 81 6.37 9.57 1.20
CA GLN A 81 6.11 8.36 1.96
C GLN A 81 5.16 8.64 3.10
N ARG A 82 4.24 7.69 3.35
CA ARG A 82 3.44 7.63 4.57
C ARG A 82 3.55 6.24 5.18
N ALA A 83 4.09 6.16 6.39
CA ALA A 83 4.16 4.94 7.18
C ALA A 83 3.16 5.03 8.34
N GLU A 84 2.26 4.06 8.41
CA GLU A 84 1.27 3.88 9.46
C GLU A 84 1.68 2.67 10.30
N ILE A 85 1.97 2.92 11.58
CA ILE A 85 2.20 1.92 12.61
C ILE A 85 0.85 1.76 13.31
N GLU A 86 0.28 0.57 13.18
CA GLU A 86 -1.10 0.30 13.54
C GLU A 86 -1.41 0.68 14.99
N GLY A 87 -2.49 1.45 15.20
CA GLY A 87 -2.92 1.91 16.52
C GLY A 87 -1.98 2.88 17.25
N HIS A 88 -0.85 3.27 16.65
CA HIS A 88 0.21 3.96 17.39
C HIS A 88 0.65 5.27 16.76
N LYS A 89 1.09 5.24 15.50
CA LYS A 89 1.81 6.38 14.92
C LYS A 89 1.69 6.42 13.42
N VAL A 90 1.52 7.63 12.87
CA VAL A 90 1.73 7.90 11.45
C VAL A 90 2.97 8.77 11.28
N ILE A 91 3.79 8.44 10.29
CA ILE A 91 4.97 9.16 9.86
C ILE A 91 4.80 9.51 8.39
N GLU A 92 5.08 10.75 8.03
CA GLU A 92 5.01 11.25 6.65
C GLU A 92 6.31 11.98 6.30
N LEU A 93 6.85 11.65 5.13
CA LEU A 93 8.05 12.25 4.56
C LEU A 93 7.66 13.08 3.34
N PHE A 94 8.24 14.27 3.24
CA PHE A 94 7.94 15.23 2.19
C PHE A 94 9.20 15.71 1.48
N GLU A 95 9.03 16.06 0.21
CA GLU A 95 10.08 16.63 -0.64
C GLU A 95 9.49 17.75 -1.51
N GLY A 96 10.29 18.78 -1.80
CA GLY A 96 9.91 19.82 -2.74
C GLY A 96 8.81 20.78 -2.26
N ARG A 97 8.51 20.81 -0.96
CA ARG A 97 7.56 21.79 -0.39
C ARG A 97 8.20 23.15 -0.18
N ASP A 98 7.46 24.21 -0.55
CA ASP A 98 7.90 25.60 -0.38
C ASP A 98 8.09 25.99 1.08
N ASP A 99 7.31 25.38 1.98
CA ASP A 99 7.39 25.59 3.44
C ASP A 99 8.55 24.84 4.12
N ARG A 100 9.35 24.09 3.35
CA ARG A 100 10.48 23.27 3.82
C ARG A 100 10.07 22.19 4.83
N LEU A 101 8.79 21.82 4.89
CA LEU A 101 8.37 20.66 5.66
C LEU A 101 8.91 19.40 4.99
N VAL A 102 9.72 18.62 5.73
CA VAL A 102 10.32 17.37 5.25
C VAL A 102 9.83 16.14 6.04
N TYR A 103 9.28 16.37 7.23
CA TYR A 103 8.88 15.30 8.15
C TYR A 103 7.68 15.74 8.99
N ARG A 104 6.67 14.89 9.10
CA ARG A 104 5.56 15.02 10.06
C ARG A 104 5.33 13.69 10.74
N SER A 105 4.99 13.72 12.03
CA SER A 105 4.51 12.53 12.73
C SER A 105 3.37 12.85 13.68
N ALA A 106 2.38 11.97 13.73
CA ALA A 106 1.28 12.02 14.69
C ALA A 106 1.24 10.69 15.47
N THR A 107 1.17 10.77 16.79
CA THR A 107 1.04 9.61 17.68
C THR A 107 -0.35 9.64 18.30
N TYR A 108 -1.04 8.50 18.29
CA TYR A 108 -2.39 8.37 18.81
C TYR A 108 -2.36 8.02 20.30
N GLN A 109 -3.38 8.47 21.04
CA GLN A 109 -3.62 8.00 22.40
C GLN A 109 -4.27 6.62 22.35
N THR A 110 -3.74 5.66 23.10
CA THR A 110 -4.18 4.26 23.12
C THR A 110 -5.41 4.03 24.02
N ASP A 111 -6.18 5.09 24.30
CA ASP A 111 -7.24 5.07 25.29
C ASP A 111 -8.56 4.58 24.67
N MET A 112 -8.55 3.35 24.16
CA MET A 112 -9.77 2.57 23.95
C MET A 112 -9.39 1.09 23.98
N PRO A 113 -9.90 0.29 24.95
CA PRO A 113 -9.81 -1.15 24.83
C PRO A 113 -10.51 -1.56 23.53
N ASP A 114 -9.84 -2.39 22.73
CA ASP A 114 -10.43 -3.02 21.54
C ASP A 114 -11.84 -3.48 21.91
N ALA A 115 -12.83 -2.89 21.24
CA ALA A 115 -14.22 -3.22 21.46
C ALA A 115 -14.39 -4.71 21.14
N ALA A 116 -14.45 -5.49 22.21
CA ALA A 116 -14.93 -6.86 22.33
C ALA A 116 -15.18 -7.57 20.99
N GLU A 117 -14.33 -8.56 20.68
CA GLU A 117 -14.77 -9.74 19.94
C GLU A 117 -15.94 -10.37 20.71
N GLY A 118 -17.15 -9.91 20.40
CA GLY A 118 -18.40 -10.33 20.99
C GLY A 118 -19.34 -10.81 19.89
N ALA A 119 -19.26 -12.10 19.58
CA ALA A 119 -20.42 -12.93 19.34
C ALA A 119 -19.98 -14.40 19.44
N ALA A 120 -20.06 -14.93 20.66
CA ALA A 120 -20.26 -16.36 20.84
C ALA A 120 -21.58 -16.72 20.14
N GLU A 121 -21.53 -17.62 19.15
CA GLU A 121 -22.70 -18.36 18.70
C GLU A 121 -22.87 -19.55 19.65
N GLU A 122 -23.99 -19.52 20.38
CA GLU A 122 -24.58 -20.64 21.13
C GLU A 122 -25.36 -21.55 20.18
#